data_AF-A0A8I1UH98-F1
#
_entry.id   AF-A0A8I1UH98-F1
#
_cell.length_a   1.000
_cell.length_b   1.000
_cell.length_c   1.000
_cell.angle_alpha   90.00
_cell.angle_beta   90.00
_cell.angle_gamma   90.00
#
_symmetry.space_group_name_H-M   'P 1'
#
loop_
_entity.id
_entity.type
_entity.pdbx_description
1 polymer ?
#
loop_
_entity_poly.entity_id
_entity_poly.type
_entity_poly.pdbx_seq_one_letter_code
_entity_poly.pdbx_strand_id
1 'polypeptide(L)'
;MHPMTMSGISDHERDCLQHALGLNRARNPYRNMFMAEPGSPDDLVFQELQRRGLARLHSGPRPGLYPDNSWRVTEAGARAAGATPDQARRIAA
;
A
#
# COMPACT_ATOMS: atom_id res chain seq x y z
N MET A 1 -15.74 11.86 -15.60
CA MET A 1 -14.97 12.60 -14.57
C MET A 1 -15.54 12.20 -13.22
N HIS A 2 -14.78 11.45 -12.42
CA HIS A 2 -15.17 11.18 -11.03
C HIS A 2 -14.76 12.38 -10.16
N PRO A 3 -15.60 12.83 -9.21
CA PRO A 3 -15.31 14.01 -8.40
C PRO A 3 -14.13 13.74 -7.46
N MET A 4 -13.13 14.61 -7.49
CA MET A 4 -12.08 14.66 -6.48
C MET A 4 -12.61 15.37 -5.23
N THR A 5 -13.07 14.62 -4.24
CA THR A 5 -13.32 15.15 -2.90
C THR A 5 -11.98 15.51 -2.24
N MET A 6 -11.91 16.72 -1.68
CA MET A 6 -10.74 17.28 -1.01
C MET A 6 -10.20 16.32 0.07
N SER A 7 -8.89 16.09 0.04
CA SER A 7 -8.08 15.21 0.91
C SER A 7 -8.37 13.71 0.81
N GLY A 8 -7.50 12.99 0.11
CA GLY A 8 -7.33 11.55 0.31
C GLY A 8 -7.52 10.73 -0.95
N ILE A 9 -6.68 9.70 -1.05
CA ILE A 9 -6.63 8.63 -2.05
C ILE A 9 -7.98 8.17 -2.63
N SER A 10 -7.96 7.65 -3.87
CA SER A 10 -9.12 7.04 -4.53
C SER A 10 -9.58 5.77 -3.82
N ASP A 11 -10.80 5.29 -4.13
CA ASP A 11 -11.32 4.04 -3.56
C ASP A 11 -10.45 2.84 -3.92
N HIS A 12 -9.96 2.78 -5.16
CA HIS A 12 -9.04 1.73 -5.59
C HIS A 12 -7.70 1.80 -4.84
N GLU A 13 -7.12 2.98 -4.70
CA GLU A 13 -5.90 3.19 -3.91
C GLU A 13 -6.11 2.79 -2.44
N ARG A 14 -7.27 3.12 -1.87
CA ARG A 14 -7.65 2.74 -0.50
C ARG A 14 -7.74 1.23 -0.36
N ASP A 15 -8.37 0.55 -1.32
CA ASP A 15 -8.48 -0.91 -1.34
C ASP A 15 -7.10 -1.58 -1.42
N CYS A 16 -6.20 -1.08 -2.28
CA CYS A 16 -4.83 -1.56 -2.37
C CYS A 16 -4.08 -1.41 -1.03
N LEU A 17 -4.19 -0.25 -0.38
CA LEU A 17 -3.56 -0.01 0.92
C LEU A 17 -4.16 -0.89 2.01
N GLN A 18 -5.49 -1.02 2.07
CA GLN A 18 -6.16 -1.88 3.05
C GLN A 18 -5.77 -3.35 2.86
N HIS A 19 -5.63 -3.81 1.61
CA HIS A 19 -5.16 -5.14 1.29
C HIS A 19 -3.72 -5.36 1.77
N ALA A 20 -2.81 -4.43 1.46
CA ALA A 20 -1.41 -4.50 1.92
C ALA A 20 -1.29 -4.55 3.45
N LEU A 21 -2.18 -3.86 4.15
CA LEU A 21 -2.25 -3.80 5.61
C LEU A 21 -3.08 -4.92 6.24
N GLY A 22 -3.82 -5.70 5.45
CA GLY A 22 -4.71 -6.73 5.95
C GLY A 22 -5.91 -6.20 6.75
N LEU A 23 -6.29 -4.93 6.59
CA LEU A 23 -7.37 -4.29 7.37
C LEU A 23 -8.76 -4.85 7.05
N ASN A 24 -8.97 -5.33 5.83
CA ASN A 24 -10.26 -5.80 5.34
C ASN A 24 -10.29 -7.31 5.04
N ARG A 25 -9.15 -8.02 5.13
CA ARG A 25 -9.01 -9.39 4.59
C ARG A 25 -8.14 -10.36 5.40
N ALA A 26 -7.49 -9.96 6.50
CA ALA A 26 -6.47 -10.82 7.13
C ALA A 26 -6.90 -11.48 8.47
N ARG A 27 -6.52 -12.76 8.62
CA ARG A 27 -6.42 -13.46 9.92
C ARG A 27 -5.31 -12.88 10.81
N ASN A 28 -4.36 -12.14 10.20
CA ASN A 28 -3.22 -11.49 10.87
C ASN A 28 -3.09 -10.02 10.39
N PRO A 29 -3.66 -9.06 11.13
CA PRO A 29 -3.69 -7.66 10.72
C PRO A 29 -2.28 -7.04 10.74
N TYR A 30 -2.08 -5.98 9.94
CA TYR A 30 -0.85 -5.19 9.87
C TYR A 30 0.38 -5.92 9.31
N ARG A 31 0.18 -6.91 8.42
CA ARG A 31 1.27 -7.57 7.66
C ARG A 31 2.18 -6.56 6.95
N ASN A 32 1.58 -5.44 6.51
CA ASN A 32 2.20 -4.36 5.78
C ASN A 32 3.04 -4.89 4.62
N MET A 33 2.47 -5.69 3.72
CA MET A 33 3.23 -6.28 2.61
C MET A 33 2.32 -6.52 1.42
N PHE A 34 2.71 -6.00 0.26
CA PHE A 34 2.04 -6.24 -1.00
C PHE A 34 3.07 -6.69 -2.05
N MET A 35 2.73 -7.71 -2.83
CA MET A 35 3.57 -8.20 -3.94
C MET A 35 2.85 -7.85 -5.24
N ALA A 36 3.53 -7.18 -6.15
CA ALA A 36 2.97 -6.80 -7.44
C ALA A 36 3.98 -7.07 -8.55
N GLU A 37 3.52 -7.69 -9.64
CA GLU A 37 4.35 -7.86 -10.84
C GLU A 37 4.72 -6.48 -11.40
N PRO A 38 5.98 -6.22 -11.77
CA PRO A 38 6.41 -4.94 -12.33
C PRO A 38 5.57 -4.54 -13.55
N GLY A 39 5.01 -3.33 -13.52
CA GLY A 39 4.16 -2.80 -14.60
C GLY A 39 2.71 -3.29 -14.59
N SER A 40 2.33 -4.17 -13.67
CA SER A 40 0.92 -4.51 -13.45
C SER A 40 0.11 -3.30 -12.95
N PRO A 41 -1.24 -3.29 -13.10
CA PRO A 41 -2.06 -2.20 -12.60
C PRO A 41 -1.83 -1.88 -11.11
N ASP A 42 -1.70 -2.91 -10.26
CA ASP A 42 -1.44 -2.71 -8.83
C ASP A 42 -0.04 -2.13 -8.58
N ASP A 43 0.97 -2.54 -9.35
CA ASP A 43 2.32 -1.97 -9.26
C ASP A 43 2.32 -0.48 -9.63
N LEU A 44 1.61 -0.11 -10.70
CA LEU A 44 1.47 1.30 -11.11
C LEU A 44 0.77 2.14 -10.04
N VAL A 45 -0.24 1.59 -9.36
CA VAL A 45 -0.88 2.24 -8.21
C VAL A 45 0.13 2.46 -7.08
N PHE A 46 0.93 1.44 -6.75
CA PHE A 46 1.94 1.58 -5.69
C PHE A 46 3.08 2.53 -6.04
N GLN A 47 3.46 2.64 -7.31
CA GLN A 47 4.41 3.66 -7.78
C GLN A 47 3.86 5.09 -7.57
N GLU A 48 2.58 5.33 -7.88
CA GLU A 48 1.95 6.63 -7.63
C GLU A 48 1.79 6.93 -6.13
N LEU A 49 1.42 5.93 -5.33
CA LEU A 49 1.37 6.03 -3.87
C LEU A 49 2.77 6.32 -3.28
N GLN A 50 3.83 5.73 -3.84
CA GLN A 50 5.21 6.03 -3.46
C GLN A 50 5.58 7.47 -3.77
N ARG A 51 5.24 7.96 -4.98
CA ARG A 51 5.47 9.35 -5.38
C ARG A 51 4.81 10.35 -4.42
N ARG A 52 3.68 9.96 -3.81
CA ARG A 52 2.92 10.72 -2.82
C ARG A 52 3.36 10.48 -1.36
N GLY A 53 4.36 9.63 -1.12
CA GLY A 53 4.86 9.30 0.23
C GLY A 53 3.95 8.37 1.04
N LEU A 54 2.97 7.73 0.41
CA LEU A 54 2.00 6.83 1.05
C LEU A 54 2.45 5.36 1.03
N ALA A 55 3.40 5.02 0.17
CA ALA A 55 4.04 3.72 0.11
C ALA A 55 5.55 3.86 -0.15
N ARG A 56 6.27 2.74 -0.06
CA ARG A 56 7.68 2.64 -0.46
C ARG A 56 7.95 1.28 -1.07
N LEU A 57 8.81 1.27 -2.08
CA LEU A 57 9.39 0.03 -2.57
C LEU A 57 10.34 -0.51 -1.49
N HIS A 58 10.12 -1.75 -1.08
CA HIS A 58 10.96 -2.44 -0.10
C HIS A 58 12.01 -3.30 -0.77
N SER A 59 11.64 -4.02 -1.82
CA SER A 59 12.58 -4.71 -2.70
C SER A 59 12.01 -4.81 -4.11
N GLY A 60 12.86 -4.59 -5.12
CA GLY A 60 12.52 -4.90 -6.50
C GLY A 60 12.56 -6.41 -6.81
N PRO A 61 12.21 -6.80 -8.04
CA PRO A 61 12.25 -8.19 -8.48
C PRO A 61 13.66 -8.76 -8.37
N ARG A 62 13.74 -10.03 -7.98
CA ARG A 62 14.99 -10.80 -7.89
C ARG A 62 14.86 -12.04 -8.77
N PRO A 63 15.46 -12.05 -9.97
CA PRO A 63 15.43 -13.21 -10.87
C PRO A 63 15.84 -14.49 -10.14
N GLY A 64 15.00 -15.53 -10.23
CA GLY A 64 15.23 -16.84 -9.60
C GLY A 64 14.79 -16.96 -8.14
N LEU A 65 14.30 -15.90 -7.50
CA LEU A 65 13.77 -15.94 -6.12
C LEU A 65 12.33 -15.43 -6.06
N TYR A 66 12.10 -14.19 -6.47
CA TYR A 66 10.78 -13.55 -6.46
C TYR A 66 10.67 -12.61 -7.67
N PRO A 67 9.71 -12.82 -8.58
CA PRO A 67 9.58 -12.01 -9.79
C PRO A 67 8.92 -10.64 -9.54
N ASP A 68 8.39 -10.40 -8.35
CA ASP A 68 7.53 -9.25 -8.05
C ASP A 68 8.26 -8.13 -7.27
N ASN A 69 7.77 -6.90 -7.44
CA ASN A 69 8.04 -5.81 -6.51
C ASN A 69 7.36 -6.07 -5.17
N SER A 70 8.09 -5.83 -4.09
CA SER A 70 7.58 -5.84 -2.73
C SER A 70 7.37 -4.43 -2.23
N TRP A 71 6.13 -4.12 -1.87
CA TRP A 71 5.70 -2.81 -1.44
C TRP A 71 5.35 -2.80 0.06
N ARG A 72 5.68 -1.70 0.72
CA ARG A 72 5.32 -1.41 2.13
C ARG A 72 4.57 -0.09 2.17
N VAL A 73 3.53 -0.04 2.98
CA VAL A 73 2.75 1.16 3.29
C VAL A 73 3.45 1.97 4.38
N THR A 74 3.46 3.29 4.22
CA THR A 74 4.00 4.23 5.23
C THR A 74 2.96 4.50 6.31
N GLU A 75 3.36 5.15 7.41
CA GLU A 75 2.40 5.62 8.41
C GLU A 75 1.32 6.54 7.79
N ALA A 76 1.73 7.43 6.89
CA ALA A 76 0.82 8.34 6.19
C ALA A 76 -0.16 7.56 5.30
N GLY A 77 0.32 6.55 4.57
CA GLY A 77 -0.54 5.66 3.78
C GLY A 77 -1.51 4.87 4.64
N ALA A 78 -1.07 4.39 5.80
CA ALA A 78 -1.95 3.67 6.72
C ALA A 78 -3.08 4.55 7.27
N ARG A 79 -2.76 5.79 7.67
CA ARG A 79 -3.77 6.77 8.08
C ARG A 79 -4.75 7.08 6.94
N ALA A 80 -4.23 7.25 5.72
CA ALA A 80 -5.06 7.48 4.52
C ALA A 80 -5.99 6.28 4.21
N ALA A 81 -5.55 5.06 4.52
CA ALA A 81 -6.32 3.83 4.34
C ALA A 81 -7.42 3.62 5.42
N GLY A 82 -7.43 4.46 6.46
CA GLY A 82 -8.37 4.37 7.58
C GLY A 82 -7.83 3.65 8.83
N ALA A 83 -6.52 3.38 8.91
CA ALA A 83 -5.93 2.83 10.12
C ALA A 83 -6.00 3.86 11.28
N THR A 84 -6.25 3.40 12.49
CA THR A 84 -6.18 4.25 13.69
C THR A 84 -4.73 4.71 13.93
N PRO A 85 -4.49 5.80 14.69
CA PRO A 85 -3.13 6.28 14.95
C PRO A 85 -2.20 5.23 15.57
N ASP A 86 -2.72 4.34 16.41
CA ASP A 86 -1.92 3.27 17.03
C ASP A 86 -1.58 2.15 16.04
N GLN A 87 -2.50 1.85 15.13
CA GLN A 87 -2.27 0.90 14.04
C GLN A 87 -1.21 1.44 13.09
N ALA A 88 -1.35 2.71 12.67
CA ALA A 88 -0.42 3.38 11.77
C ALA A 88 1.01 3.43 12.34
N ARG A 89 1.16 3.71 13.64
CA ARG A 89 2.48 3.71 14.31
C ARG A 89 3.12 2.32 14.35
N ARG A 90 2.35 1.25 14.59
CA ARG A 90 2.87 -0.13 14.59
C ARG A 90 3.32 -0.60 13.20
N ILE A 91 2.70 -0.09 12.14
CA ILE A 91 3.03 -0.42 10.74
C ILE A 91 4.39 0.19 10.33
N ALA A 92 4.76 1.32 10.92
CA ALA A 92 5.97 2.08 10.60
C ALA A 92 7.19 1.72 11.46
N ALA A 93 6.98 0.98 12.56
CA ALA A 93 8.03 0.43 13.42
C ALA A 93 8.68 -0.80 12.78
#